data_AF-A0A494VYI9-F1
#
_entry.id   AF-A0A494VYI9-F1
#
_cell.length_a   1.000
_cell.length_b   1.000
_cell.length_c   1.000
_cell.angle_alpha   90.00
_cell.angle_beta   90.00
_cell.angle_gamma   90.00
#
_symmetry.space_group_name_H-M   'P 1'
#
loop_
_entity.id
_entity.type
_entity.pdbx_description
1 polymer ?
#
loop_
_entity_poly.entity_id
_entity_poly.type
_entity_poly.pdbx_seq_one_letter_code
_entity_poly.pdbx_strand_id
1 'polypeptide(L)'
;MKPKQIIIELAILVAIYLLSFFCWPVLFGAVHGNMTLDINLHDTYFVMSASPGQLLVLSTFSLLSTLIYFIRAVVKRYKNKAVNVITIASNFLLIIMLIKIYRMILLFEQTLDANAKGWTIYPPLSALGGHEYPKTPVAHLHFDSYMFIPIVIFMLILVISSTQTGKNWKTNTHEQASA
;
A
#
# COMPACT_ATOMS: atom_id res chain seq x y z
N MET A 1 -28.06 -1.57 12.77
CA MET A 1 -27.03 -2.65 12.90
C MET A 1 -26.84 -2.94 14.38
N LYS A 2 -26.61 -4.20 14.78
CA LYS A 2 -26.42 -4.52 16.20
C LYS A 2 -25.08 -3.94 16.69
N PRO A 3 -25.04 -3.08 17.73
CA PRO A 3 -23.83 -2.36 18.14
C PRO A 3 -22.66 -3.30 18.52
N LYS A 4 -22.98 -4.46 19.11
CA LYS A 4 -22.02 -5.52 19.44
C LYS A 4 -21.18 -5.96 18.24
N GLN A 5 -21.78 -6.01 17.04
CA GLN A 5 -21.08 -6.47 15.85
C GLN A 5 -20.02 -5.46 15.39
N ILE A 6 -20.34 -4.16 15.43
CA ILE A 6 -19.41 -3.10 15.02
C ILE A 6 -18.19 -3.07 15.94
N ILE A 7 -18.40 -3.25 17.26
CA ILE A 7 -17.32 -3.30 18.24
C ILE A 7 -16.35 -4.46 17.95
N ILE A 8 -16.87 -5.64 17.60
CA ILE A 8 -16.03 -6.80 17.24
C ILE A 8 -15.21 -6.52 15.99
N GLU A 9 -15.82 -5.94 14.94
CA GLU A 9 -15.10 -5.61 13.72
C GLU A 9 -14.00 -4.58 13.96
N LEU A 10 -14.29 -3.56 14.78
CA LEU A 10 -13.31 -2.55 15.17
C LEU A 10 -12.14 -3.18 15.96
N ALA A 11 -12.43 -4.08 16.90
CA ALA A 11 -11.41 -4.77 17.68
C ALA A 11 -10.47 -5.61 16.78
N ILE A 12 -10.99 -6.27 15.75
CA ILE A 12 -10.18 -7.01 14.76
C ILE A 12 -9.27 -6.06 13.99
N LEU A 13 -9.80 -4.92 13.52
CA LEU A 13 -8.98 -3.92 12.81
C LEU A 13 -7.86 -3.36 13.69
N VAL A 14 -8.16 -3.05 14.96
CA VAL A 14 -7.14 -2.61 15.93
C VAL A 14 -6.08 -3.70 16.14
N ALA A 15 -6.48 -4.96 16.26
CA ALA A 15 -5.53 -6.07 16.40
C ALA A 15 -4.60 -6.21 15.18
N ILE A 16 -5.14 -6.09 13.96
CA ILE A 16 -4.33 -6.13 12.72
C ILE A 16 -3.37 -4.93 12.66
N TYR A 17 -3.82 -3.74 13.08
CA TYR A 17 -2.98 -2.55 13.13
C TYR A 17 -1.83 -2.71 14.12
N LEU A 18 -2.13 -3.16 15.34
CA LEU A 18 -1.10 -3.42 16.36
C LEU A 18 -0.11 -4.48 15.89
N LEU A 19 -0.59 -5.59 15.31
CA LEU A 19 0.28 -6.61 14.73
C LEU A 19 1.22 -6.02 13.67
N SER A 20 0.68 -5.19 12.77
CA SER A 20 1.47 -4.53 11.73
C SER A 20 2.49 -3.55 12.31
N PHE A 21 2.09 -2.80 13.34
CA PHE A 21 2.93 -1.81 14.03
C PHE A 21 4.09 -2.46 14.78
N PHE A 22 3.86 -3.59 15.45
CA PHE A 22 4.91 -4.29 16.20
C PHE A 22 5.84 -5.13 15.32
N CYS A 23 5.34 -5.68 14.20
CA CYS A 23 6.15 -6.56 13.34
C CYS A 23 7.37 -5.83 12.74
N TRP A 24 7.19 -4.60 12.27
CA TRP A 24 8.26 -3.86 11.58
C TRP A 24 9.43 -3.44 12.50
N PRO A 25 9.22 -2.83 13.69
CA PRO A 25 10.32 -2.53 14.62
C PRO A 25 11.09 -3.77 15.08
N VAL A 26 10.42 -4.92 15.19
CA VAL A 26 11.06 -6.21 15.51
C VAL A 26 11.94 -6.67 14.34
N LEU A 27 11.40 -6.66 13.11
CA LEU A 27 12.13 -7.06 11.91
C LEU A 27 13.34 -6.15 11.61
N PHE A 28 13.21 -4.84 11.88
CA PHE A 28 14.30 -3.87 11.68
C PHE A 28 15.27 -3.75 12.85
N GLY A 29 15.13 -4.58 13.89
CA GLY A 29 16.10 -4.60 15.00
C GLY A 29 16.04 -3.37 15.92
N ALA A 30 15.01 -2.53 15.82
CA ALA A 30 14.86 -1.33 16.68
C ALA A 30 14.76 -1.70 18.16
N VAL A 31 14.24 -2.89 18.48
CA VAL A 31 14.19 -3.43 19.85
C VAL A 31 15.60 -3.73 20.41
N HIS A 32 16.61 -3.90 19.55
CA HIS A 32 17.99 -4.21 19.92
C HIS A 32 18.94 -3.00 19.85
N GLY A 33 18.41 -1.78 19.70
CA GLY A 33 19.17 -0.53 19.89
C GLY A 33 19.80 0.09 18.65
N ASN A 34 19.62 -0.48 17.45
CA ASN A 34 20.05 0.14 16.20
C ASN A 34 18.82 0.42 15.32
N MET A 35 18.47 1.70 15.15
CA MET A 35 17.32 2.15 14.35
C MET A 35 17.69 2.50 12.90
N THR A 36 18.93 2.23 12.50
CA THR A 36 19.43 2.46 11.14
C THR A 36 19.47 1.14 10.40
N LEU A 37 18.66 1.04 9.33
CA LEU A 37 18.84 0.00 8.33
C LEU A 37 20.07 0.37 7.50
N ASP A 38 21.16 -0.32 7.76
CA ASP A 38 22.44 -0.16 7.07
C ASP A 38 22.54 -1.25 5.98
N ILE A 39 22.38 -0.84 4.72
CA ILE A 39 22.57 -1.72 3.56
C ILE A 39 23.86 -1.30 2.87
N ASN A 40 24.88 -2.16 2.97
CA ASN A 40 26.12 -1.98 2.23
C ASN A 40 25.93 -2.52 0.79
N LEU A 41 25.85 -1.63 -0.19
CA LEU A 41 25.66 -1.99 -1.60
C LEU A 41 26.84 -1.48 -2.43
N HIS A 42 27.76 -2.39 -2.80
CA HIS A 42 28.90 -2.11 -3.69
C HIS A 42 29.58 -0.75 -3.40
N ASP A 43 30.22 -0.64 -2.23
CA ASP A 43 30.96 0.55 -1.77
C ASP A 43 30.12 1.82 -1.53
N THR A 44 28.78 1.73 -1.62
CA THR A 44 27.85 2.81 -1.31
C THR A 44 27.08 2.51 -0.02
N TYR A 45 27.15 3.47 0.92
CA TYR A 45 26.44 3.40 2.20
C TYR A 45 25.03 3.96 2.05
N PHE A 46 24.01 3.10 2.05
CA PHE A 46 22.62 3.56 2.03
C PHE A 46 22.06 3.60 3.47
N VAL A 47 21.95 4.81 4.03
CA VAL A 47 21.28 5.05 5.31
C VAL A 47 19.89 5.58 5.04
N MET A 48 18.88 4.81 5.41
CA MET A 48 17.51 5.33 5.45
C MET A 48 17.16 5.73 6.88
N SER A 49 16.88 7.04 7.10
CA SER A 49 16.35 7.51 8.38
C SER A 49 14.98 6.85 8.66
N ALA A 50 14.62 6.61 9.91
CA ALA A 50 13.48 5.80 10.38
C ALA A 50 12.04 6.23 9.96
N SER A 51 11.86 7.18 9.04
CA SER A 51 10.55 7.62 8.52
C SER A 51 9.81 6.71 7.52
N PRO A 52 10.42 5.70 6.84
CA PRO A 52 9.70 4.70 6.01
C PRO A 52 8.84 3.72 6.80
N GLY A 53 9.09 3.58 8.12
CA GLY A 53 8.40 2.58 8.95
C GLY A 53 6.89 2.75 8.92
N GLN A 54 6.38 3.98 8.91
CA GLN A 54 4.94 4.23 8.87
C GLN A 54 4.30 3.78 7.54
N LEU A 55 4.99 3.97 6.41
CA LEU A 55 4.50 3.50 5.11
C LEU A 55 4.42 1.97 5.09
N LEU A 56 5.45 1.30 5.63
CA LEU A 56 5.50 -0.15 5.74
C LEU A 56 4.40 -0.71 6.66
N VAL A 57 4.18 -0.10 7.84
CA VAL A 57 3.11 -0.46 8.77
C VAL A 57 1.74 -0.27 8.13
N LEU A 58 1.51 0.87 7.47
CA LEU A 58 0.22 1.12 6.81
C LEU A 58 0.00 0.18 5.63
N SER A 59 1.04 -0.16 4.89
CA SER A 59 0.94 -1.07 3.75
C SER A 59 0.60 -2.49 4.18
N THR A 60 1.25 -3.02 5.22
CA THR A 60 0.93 -4.35 5.77
C THR A 60 -0.45 -4.39 6.41
N PHE A 61 -0.83 -3.35 7.15
CA PHE A 61 -2.19 -3.21 7.69
C PHE A 61 -3.25 -3.26 6.58
N SER A 62 -3.03 -2.52 5.48
CA SER A 62 -3.95 -2.45 4.34
C SER A 62 -4.08 -3.80 3.64
N LEU A 63 -2.96 -4.50 3.47
CA LEU A 63 -2.93 -5.82 2.82
C LEU A 63 -3.67 -6.86 3.66
N LEU A 64 -3.33 -6.96 4.96
CA LEU A 64 -3.93 -7.94 5.87
C LEU A 64 -5.43 -7.67 6.08
N SER A 65 -5.81 -6.40 6.29
CA SER A 65 -7.22 -6.04 6.42
C SER A 65 -8.01 -6.35 5.16
N THR A 66 -7.48 -6.03 3.96
CA THR A 66 -8.15 -6.36 2.69
C THR A 66 -8.31 -7.87 2.53
N LEU A 67 -7.27 -8.66 2.78
CA LEU A 67 -7.34 -10.12 2.62
C LEU A 67 -8.35 -10.77 3.58
N ILE A 68 -8.28 -10.44 4.87
CA ILE A 68 -9.17 -11.01 5.90
C ILE A 68 -10.63 -10.63 5.63
N TYR A 69 -10.89 -9.36 5.34
CA TYR A 69 -12.26 -8.89 5.10
C TYR A 69 -12.80 -9.32 3.74
N PHE A 70 -11.95 -9.51 2.72
CA PHE A 70 -12.36 -10.08 1.45
C PHE A 70 -12.83 -11.53 1.61
N ILE A 71 -12.04 -12.38 2.28
CA ILE A 71 -12.44 -13.76 2.59
C ILE A 71 -13.76 -13.79 3.36
N ARG A 72 -13.89 -12.95 4.40
CA ARG A 72 -15.11 -12.89 5.21
C ARG A 72 -16.31 -12.38 4.42
N ALA A 73 -16.12 -11.43 3.50
CA ALA A 73 -17.18 -10.93 2.62
C ALA A 73 -17.67 -12.04 1.67
N VAL A 74 -16.75 -12.79 1.05
CA VAL A 74 -17.07 -13.91 0.16
C VAL A 74 -17.79 -15.04 0.92
N VAL A 75 -17.26 -15.47 2.08
CA VAL A 75 -17.86 -16.53 2.90
C VAL A 75 -19.26 -16.13 3.37
N LYS A 76 -19.46 -14.88 3.79
CA LYS A 76 -20.79 -14.36 4.18
C LYS A 76 -21.66 -13.97 2.98
N ARG A 77 -21.24 -14.27 1.75
CA ARG A 77 -21.91 -13.95 0.48
C ARG A 77 -22.40 -12.50 0.42
N TYR A 78 -21.58 -11.58 0.95
CA TYR A 78 -21.86 -10.15 0.99
C TYR A 78 -23.18 -9.77 1.70
N LYS A 79 -23.72 -10.61 2.60
CA LYS A 79 -24.96 -10.28 3.34
C LYS A 79 -24.71 -9.27 4.48
N ASN A 80 -23.48 -9.18 4.96
CA ASN A 80 -23.14 -8.37 6.13
C ASN A 80 -22.67 -6.97 5.74
N LYS A 81 -23.52 -5.96 6.01
CA LYS A 81 -23.27 -4.54 5.69
C LYS A 81 -21.95 -4.00 6.27
N ALA A 82 -21.61 -4.35 7.53
CA ALA A 82 -20.38 -3.85 8.18
C ALA A 82 -19.13 -4.38 7.47
N VAL A 83 -19.08 -5.71 7.29
CA VAL A 83 -17.92 -6.40 6.71
C VAL A 83 -17.68 -5.88 5.30
N ASN A 84 -18.74 -5.75 4.49
CA ASN A 84 -18.63 -5.25 3.13
C ASN A 84 -18.11 -3.81 3.05
N VAL A 85 -18.59 -2.91 3.91
CA VAL A 85 -18.11 -1.52 3.97
C VAL A 85 -16.63 -1.49 4.33
N ILE A 86 -16.21 -2.32 5.30
CA ILE A 86 -14.80 -2.44 5.67
C ILE A 86 -13.98 -2.99 4.51
N THR A 87 -14.45 -4.01 3.78
CA THR A 87 -13.76 -4.56 2.59
C THR A 87 -13.57 -3.51 1.50
N ILE A 88 -14.59 -2.67 1.23
CA ILE A 88 -14.49 -1.60 0.23
C ILE A 88 -13.47 -0.56 0.68
N ALA A 89 -13.55 -0.11 1.94
CA ALA A 89 -12.65 0.89 2.49
C ALA A 89 -11.20 0.40 2.54
N SER A 90 -10.96 -0.84 2.98
CA SER A 90 -9.61 -1.42 3.06
C SER A 90 -9.01 -1.64 1.68
N ASN A 91 -9.78 -2.15 0.72
CA ASN A 91 -9.29 -2.36 -0.64
C ASN A 91 -8.96 -1.03 -1.34
N PHE A 92 -9.78 0.01 -1.15
CA PHE A 92 -9.47 1.35 -1.65
C PHE A 92 -8.16 1.89 -1.05
N LEU A 93 -7.99 1.72 0.26
CA LEU A 93 -6.78 2.13 0.96
C LEU A 93 -5.54 1.34 0.49
N LEU A 94 -5.68 0.04 0.21
CA LEU A 94 -4.63 -0.80 -0.36
C LEU A 94 -4.17 -0.30 -1.74
N ILE A 95 -5.09 0.09 -2.61
CA ILE A 95 -4.74 0.66 -3.94
C ILE A 95 -3.89 1.93 -3.78
N ILE A 96 -4.28 2.83 -2.87
CA ILE A 96 -3.49 4.04 -2.57
C ILE A 96 -2.09 3.67 -2.07
N MET A 97 -1.98 2.66 -1.21
CA MET A 97 -0.67 2.21 -0.70
C MET A 97 0.20 1.60 -1.81
N LEU A 98 -0.36 0.80 -2.72
CA LEU A 98 0.37 0.24 -3.86
C LEU A 98 0.93 1.34 -4.76
N ILE A 99 0.16 2.39 -5.04
CA ILE A 99 0.63 3.54 -5.83
C ILE A 99 1.76 4.29 -5.09
N LYS A 100 1.66 4.45 -3.76
CA LYS A 100 2.73 5.07 -2.96
C LYS A 100 4.00 4.25 -2.95
N ILE A 101 3.90 2.92 -2.81
CA ILE A 101 5.05 2.01 -2.88
C ILE A 101 5.71 2.11 -4.25
N TYR A 102 4.94 2.07 -5.33
CA TYR A 102 5.46 2.26 -6.69
C TYR A 102 6.25 3.56 -6.83
N ARG A 103 5.68 4.69 -6.37
CA ARG A 103 6.36 5.99 -6.38
C ARG A 103 7.65 6.00 -5.55
N MET A 104 7.66 5.33 -4.41
CA MET A 104 8.86 5.20 -3.58
C MET A 104 9.96 4.41 -4.28
N ILE A 105 9.63 3.32 -4.98
CA ILE A 105 10.61 2.52 -5.73
C ILE A 105 11.19 3.34 -6.89
N LEU A 106 10.36 4.05 -7.65
CA LEU A 106 10.85 4.92 -8.73
C LEU A 106 11.82 6.00 -8.22
N LEU A 107 11.51 6.63 -7.08
CA LEU A 107 12.41 7.61 -6.46
C LEU A 107 13.72 6.96 -6.02
N PHE A 108 13.65 5.76 -5.45
CA PHE A 108 14.83 5.02 -5.03
C PHE A 108 15.73 4.65 -6.23
N GLU A 109 15.16 4.14 -7.32
CA GLU A 109 15.90 3.85 -8.56
C GLU A 109 16.56 5.12 -9.13
N GLN A 110 15.84 6.25 -9.17
CA GLN A 110 16.42 7.53 -9.60
C GLN A 110 17.60 7.96 -8.73
N THR A 111 17.52 7.76 -7.40
CA THR A 111 18.66 8.07 -6.52
C THR A 111 19.85 7.13 -6.73
N LEU A 112 19.60 5.86 -7.02
CA LEU A 112 20.67 4.90 -7.32
C LEU A 112 21.36 5.21 -8.65
N ASP A 113 20.60 5.50 -9.71
CA ASP A 113 21.13 5.86 -11.02
C ASP A 113 21.94 7.17 -10.97
N ALA A 114 21.48 8.15 -10.18
CA ALA A 114 22.23 9.39 -9.96
C ALA A 114 23.57 9.14 -9.26
N ASN A 115 23.61 8.22 -8.29
CA ASN A 115 24.85 7.85 -7.59
C ASN A 115 25.77 6.95 -8.43
N ALA A 116 25.22 6.07 -9.27
CA ALA A 116 25.99 5.18 -10.15
C ALA A 116 26.75 5.92 -11.25
N LYS A 117 26.33 7.14 -11.63
CA LYS A 117 27.03 7.99 -12.62
C LYS A 117 28.16 8.85 -12.03
N GLY A 118 28.51 8.62 -10.77
CA GLY A 118 29.56 9.34 -10.05
C GLY A 118 29.16 10.76 -9.68
N TRP A 119 29.92 11.39 -8.78
CA TRP A 119 29.78 12.78 -8.27
C TRP A 119 29.94 13.88 -9.34
N THR A 120 29.65 13.58 -10.60
CA THR A 120 29.71 14.57 -11.67
C THR A 120 28.41 15.37 -11.66
N ILE A 121 28.50 16.62 -11.21
CA ILE A 121 27.47 17.64 -11.44
C ILE A 121 27.22 17.67 -12.95
N TYR A 122 26.08 17.14 -13.38
CA TYR A 122 25.61 17.26 -14.75
C TYR A 122 24.63 18.43 -14.83
N PRO A 123 24.81 19.35 -15.80
CA PRO A 123 25.89 19.35 -16.78
C PRO A 123 27.25 19.74 -16.16
N PRO A 124 28.38 19.13 -16.61
CA PRO A 124 29.71 19.62 -16.26
C PRO A 124 29.83 21.10 -16.65
N LEU A 125 30.68 21.90 -15.99
CA LEU A 125 30.81 23.34 -16.33
C LEU A 125 31.10 23.60 -17.82
N SER A 126 31.67 22.63 -18.53
CA SER A 126 31.87 22.63 -19.99
C SER A 126 30.58 22.60 -20.83
N ALA A 127 29.46 22.20 -20.23
CA ALA A 127 28.14 22.08 -20.85
C ALA A 127 27.17 23.21 -20.40
N LEU A 128 27.66 24.24 -19.70
CA LEU A 128 26.89 25.42 -19.26
C LEU A 128 26.34 26.27 -20.43
N GLY A 129 26.63 25.92 -21.69
CA GLY A 129 26.08 26.55 -22.90
C GLY A 129 25.15 25.66 -23.72
N GLY A 130 24.96 24.39 -23.33
CA GLY A 130 24.04 23.47 -24.00
C GLY A 130 22.78 23.33 -23.18
N HIS A 131 21.64 23.81 -23.68
CA HIS A 131 20.34 23.51 -23.10
C HIS A 131 20.07 22.00 -23.19
N GLU A 132 20.55 21.22 -22.22
CA GLU A 132 20.20 19.81 -22.07
C GLU A 132 18.75 19.77 -21.57
N TYR A 133 17.83 19.52 -22.51
CA TYR A 133 16.42 19.27 -22.20
C TYR A 133 16.29 18.17 -21.14
N PRO A 134 15.28 18.24 -20.25
CA PRO A 134 15.09 17.22 -19.22
C PRO A 134 15.01 15.85 -19.89
N LYS A 135 15.97 14.96 -19.53
CA LYS A 135 15.97 13.58 -20.00
C LYS A 135 14.61 12.98 -19.69
N THR A 136 13.91 12.53 -20.73
CA THR A 136 12.63 11.85 -20.63
C THR A 136 12.74 10.74 -19.58
N PRO A 137 11.75 10.56 -18.69
CA PRO A 137 11.78 9.49 -17.71
C PRO A 137 12.03 8.17 -18.45
N VAL A 138 13.04 7.43 -18.02
CA VAL A 138 13.35 6.11 -18.58
C VAL A 138 12.11 5.25 -18.37
N ALA A 139 11.52 4.76 -19.45
CA ALA A 139 10.35 3.89 -19.36
C ALA A 139 10.83 2.53 -18.84
N HIS A 140 10.46 2.17 -17.60
CA HIS A 140 10.77 0.87 -17.03
C HIS A 140 9.69 -0.13 -17.44
N LEU A 141 9.60 -0.41 -18.75
CA LEU A 141 8.50 -1.12 -19.41
C LEU A 141 8.04 -2.39 -18.66
N HIS A 142 8.99 -3.19 -18.15
CA HIS A 142 8.70 -4.40 -17.39
C HIS A 142 8.21 -4.10 -15.96
N PHE A 143 8.88 -3.22 -15.23
CA PHE A 143 8.53 -2.87 -13.85
C PHE A 143 7.15 -2.19 -13.77
N ASP A 144 6.89 -1.26 -14.69
CA ASP A 144 5.62 -0.57 -14.80
C ASP A 144 4.48 -1.57 -15.06
N SER A 145 4.71 -2.55 -15.94
CA SER A 145 3.76 -3.62 -16.22
C SER A 145 3.48 -4.49 -14.98
N TYR A 146 4.52 -4.90 -14.24
CA TYR A 146 4.34 -5.73 -13.05
C TYR A 146 3.60 -5.02 -11.92
N MET A 147 3.75 -3.70 -11.77
CA MET A 147 3.04 -2.91 -10.75
C MET A 147 1.63 -2.54 -11.18
N PHE A 148 1.37 -2.39 -12.48
CA PHE A 148 0.05 -2.07 -13.00
C PHE A 148 -0.95 -3.24 -12.84
N ILE A 149 -0.50 -4.48 -13.09
CA ILE A 149 -1.34 -5.69 -12.99
C ILE A 149 -2.07 -5.82 -11.63
N PRO A 150 -1.40 -5.80 -10.46
CA PRO A 150 -2.07 -5.94 -9.17
C PRO A 150 -3.02 -4.78 -8.88
N ILE A 151 -2.69 -3.55 -9.30
CA ILE A 151 -3.57 -2.38 -9.14
C ILE A 151 -4.88 -2.61 -9.89
N VAL A 152 -4.82 -3.07 -11.14
CA VAL A 152 -6.01 -3.38 -11.94
C VAL A 152 -6.83 -4.51 -11.30
N ILE A 153 -6.18 -5.56 -10.80
CA ILE A 153 -6.88 -6.67 -10.11
C ILE A 153 -7.63 -6.16 -8.89
N PHE A 154 -6.99 -5.38 -8.02
CA PHE A 154 -7.64 -4.83 -6.83
C PHE A 154 -8.72 -3.81 -7.18
N MET A 155 -8.55 -3.05 -8.27
CA MET A 155 -9.59 -2.16 -8.79
C MET A 155 -10.81 -2.95 -9.27
N LEU A 156 -10.64 -4.05 -9.99
CA LEU A 156 -11.75 -4.93 -10.39
C LEU A 156 -12.46 -5.53 -9.17
N ILE A 157 -11.69 -5.99 -8.18
CA ILE A 157 -12.24 -6.47 -6.90
C ILE A 157 -13.05 -5.36 -6.22
N LEU A 158 -12.58 -4.11 -6.22
CA LEU A 158 -13.29 -2.97 -5.64
C LEU A 158 -14.65 -2.76 -6.31
N VAL A 159 -14.69 -2.79 -7.64
CA VAL A 159 -15.93 -2.62 -8.42
C VAL A 159 -16.90 -3.78 -8.16
N ILE A 160 -16.40 -5.02 -8.17
CA ILE A 160 -17.22 -6.21 -7.90
C ILE A 160 -17.78 -6.17 -6.47
N SER A 161 -16.95 -5.92 -5.47
CA SER A 161 -17.39 -5.84 -4.07
C SER A 161 -18.37 -4.68 -3.85
N SER A 162 -18.18 -3.54 -4.51
CA SER A 162 -19.10 -2.40 -4.42
C SER A 162 -20.46 -2.70 -5.06
N THR A 163 -20.47 -3.30 -6.24
CA THR A 163 -21.72 -3.67 -6.93
C THR A 163 -22.49 -4.76 -6.18
N GLN A 164 -21.80 -5.79 -5.67
CA GLN A 164 -22.43 -6.84 -4.85
C GLN A 164 -22.99 -6.28 -3.54
N THR A 165 -22.27 -5.37 -2.91
CA THR A 165 -22.73 -4.68 -1.69
C THR A 165 -23.97 -3.84 -1.96
N GLY A 166 -24.00 -3.09 -3.06
CA GLY A 166 -25.16 -2.29 -3.47
C GLY A 166 -26.40 -3.14 -3.76
N LYS A 167 -26.23 -4.28 -4.45
CA LYS A 167 -27.34 -5.23 -4.72
C LYS A 167 -27.94 -5.79 -3.42
N ASN A 168 -27.09 -6.24 -2.50
CA ASN A 168 -27.53 -6.80 -1.22
C ASN A 168 -28.06 -5.74 -0.24
N TRP A 169 -27.80 -4.45 -0.48
CA TRP A 169 -28.37 -3.39 0.33
C TRP A 169 -29.88 -3.24 0.13
N LYS A 170 -30.33 -3.31 -1.14
CA LYS A 170 -31.74 -3.12 -1.52
C LYS A 170 -32.65 -4.28 -1.11
N THR A 171 -32.16 -5.51 -1.22
CA THR A 171 -32.95 -6.73 -0.89
C THR A 171 -33.34 -6.80 0.58
N ASN A 172 -32.47 -6.35 1.50
CA ASN A 172 -32.74 -6.38 2.93
C ASN A 172 -33.71 -5.27 3.40
N THR A 173 -33.86 -4.17 2.65
CA THR A 173 -34.79 -3.10 3.06
C THR A 173 -36.25 -3.54 2.95
N HIS A 174 -36.56 -4.44 2.02
CA HIS A 174 -37.91 -5.00 1.85
C HIS A 174 -38.29 -5.99 2.97
N GLU A 175 -37.33 -6.78 3.49
CA GLU A 175 -37.58 -7.66 4.65
C GLU A 175 -37.71 -6.88 5.97
N GLN A 176 -37.11 -5.69 6.06
CA GLN A 176 -37.20 -4.82 7.24
C GLN A 176 -38.48 -3.97 7.28
N ALA A 177 -39.19 -3.84 6.15
CA ALA A 177 -40.47 -3.12 6.07
C ALA A 177 -41.70 -4.01 6.32
N SER A 178 -41.51 -5.34 6.39
CA SER A 178 -42.56 -6.34 6.59
C SER A 178 -42.55 -6.98 7.99
N ALA A 179 -41.82 -6.41 8.95
CA ALA A 179 -41.76 -6.84 10.34
C ALA A 179 -41.84 -5.62 11.26
#